data_AF-A0A952CK28-F1
#
_entry.id   AF-A0A952CK28-F1
#
_cell.length_a   1.000
_cell.length_b   1.000
_cell.length_c   1.000
_cell.angle_alpha   90.00
_cell.angle_beta   90.00
_cell.angle_gamma   90.00
#
_symmetry.space_group_name_H-M   'P 1'
#
loop_
_entity.id
_entity.type
_entity.pdbx_description
1 polymer ?
#
loop_
_entity_poly.entity_id
_entity_poly.type
_entity_poly.pdbx_seq_one_letter_code
_entity_poly.pdbx_strand_id
1 'polypeptide(L)'
;MARAGPARAGRGWRAVGFGVLGLLSGCAAPTSGLRASAADEKLPPVLERLRKAYPDLQHGTFVALATFESPKELELFRVESPTGETTGRAQPALNLLRARDQTGAGSLAARLAQPGDRLTLNARFSRSLAIPADWRPYALMLASYYAPPNGQALEFGIESGGDRPARWQRTLRLAAGWNLVRQDLAEVGDAIDLANVRAVTWSAIDADTADLVLDDLVLADNTAELLKRGDAPDALYAFRQGRRTHIGAAARFELAFSGGGISYWSDGAAPGNLALRTGLGPWPTPLPERWDAAAFPPAYDDPAHYADWGAVVEATTDVAELSAFRAVVVGEWRFGPVNARPAPRHTWRYTIYADGRVYVRVTSDPAGARWTAPHVGYALAVDGRRGFARVMPLRAASEAAPAWALLARSAEGRADLLCAPSRGELARRQLFAVTRDDDRTALLIGDAPAEGTVDAAFMLRVWPPDIDGPPEAESHAADYQFPAELSLQSGRLVRDASGDLDGDGFNESEGLYELEAVQHRVRFVFDPKSRVRHAPLFRVRGISVNRAWVYVEGRVREADDRDADGSLLFTLGRAISAPVQVEVYGQP
;
A
#
# COMPACT_ATOMS: atom_id res chain seq x y z
N MET A 1 -35.95 56.36 -32.29
CA MET A 1 -34.48 56.41 -32.35
C MET A 1 -33.94 55.02 -32.03
N ALA A 2 -33.12 54.49 -32.93
CA ALA A 2 -32.32 53.25 -32.88
C ALA A 2 -33.04 51.87 -32.73
N ARG A 3 -33.15 51.18 -33.87
CA ARG A 3 -33.34 49.73 -34.08
C ARG A 3 -31.99 49.01 -34.05
N ALA A 4 -31.97 47.74 -33.62
CA ALA A 4 -31.19 46.59 -34.14
C ALA A 4 -31.34 45.45 -33.09
N GLY A 5 -31.69 44.19 -33.36
CA GLY A 5 -31.51 43.31 -34.51
C GLY A 5 -30.71 42.08 -34.02
N PRO A 6 -31.23 40.84 -34.02
CA PRO A 6 -30.50 39.68 -33.50
C PRO A 6 -29.53 39.11 -34.55
N ALA A 7 -28.27 38.92 -34.16
CA ALA A 7 -27.24 38.32 -35.01
C ALA A 7 -27.39 36.79 -35.05
N ARG A 8 -27.68 36.28 -36.24
CA ARG A 8 -27.53 34.88 -36.65
C ARG A 8 -26.03 34.59 -36.88
N ALA A 9 -25.48 33.60 -36.18
CA ALA A 9 -24.19 32.99 -36.55
C ALA A 9 -24.47 31.71 -37.35
N GLY A 10 -23.97 31.69 -38.59
CA GLY A 10 -24.30 30.70 -39.60
C GLY A 10 -23.58 29.37 -39.42
N ARG A 11 -24.29 28.30 -39.84
CA ARG A 11 -23.72 26.99 -40.16
C ARG A 11 -22.88 27.13 -41.43
N GLY A 12 -21.57 26.96 -41.32
CA GLY A 12 -20.69 26.70 -42.45
C GLY A 12 -20.39 25.21 -42.55
N TRP A 13 -21.12 24.50 -43.39
CA TRP A 13 -20.70 23.17 -43.86
C TRP A 13 -19.62 23.36 -44.93
N ARG A 14 -18.40 22.90 -44.65
CA ARG A 14 -17.39 22.64 -45.70
C ARG A 14 -17.17 21.14 -45.79
N ALA A 15 -17.73 20.58 -46.86
CA ALA A 15 -17.34 19.30 -47.40
C ALA A 15 -15.95 19.42 -48.02
N VAL A 16 -15.02 18.59 -47.58
CA VAL A 16 -13.81 18.23 -48.33
C VAL A 16 -13.73 16.71 -48.30
N GLY A 17 -13.98 16.10 -49.45
CA GLY A 17 -13.74 14.70 -49.73
C GLY A 17 -12.45 14.52 -50.54
N PHE A 18 -12.04 13.25 -50.68
CA PHE A 18 -10.76 12.68 -51.17
C PHE A 18 -9.68 12.65 -50.07
N GLY A 19 -9.21 11.51 -49.54
CA GLY A 19 -9.24 10.12 -50.00
C GLY A 19 -7.83 9.68 -50.34
N VAL A 20 -7.14 8.97 -49.43
CA VAL A 20 -6.02 8.06 -49.73
C VAL A 20 -6.02 6.92 -48.71
N LEU A 21 -6.12 5.70 -49.24
CA LEU A 21 -5.82 4.42 -48.61
C LEU A 21 -4.42 4.43 -47.98
N GLY A 22 -4.33 4.12 -46.69
CA GLY A 22 -3.09 3.79 -45.99
C GLY A 22 -3.27 2.52 -45.19
N LEU A 23 -3.21 1.38 -45.87
CA LEU A 23 -2.97 0.07 -45.27
C LEU A 23 -1.59 0.10 -44.59
N LEU A 24 -1.55 0.32 -43.28
CA LEU A 24 -0.42 -0.05 -42.44
C LEU A 24 -0.87 -1.15 -41.48
N SER A 25 -0.86 -2.35 -42.04
CA SER A 25 -0.47 -3.57 -41.35
C SER A 25 0.82 -3.31 -40.55
N GLY A 26 0.68 -3.18 -39.23
CA GLY A 26 1.77 -3.09 -38.26
C GLY A 26 1.76 -4.32 -37.36
N CYS A 27 2.58 -5.30 -37.72
CA CYS A 27 2.98 -6.52 -37.01
C CYS A 27 2.37 -6.76 -35.61
N ALA A 28 1.32 -7.59 -35.56
CA ALA A 28 1.09 -8.40 -34.37
C ALA A 28 2.28 -9.37 -34.24
N ALA A 29 3.20 -9.07 -33.33
CA ALA A 29 4.27 -10.00 -33.00
C ALA A 29 3.64 -11.33 -32.51
N PRO A 30 4.11 -12.50 -32.97
CA PRO A 30 3.62 -13.77 -32.47
C PRO A 30 3.92 -13.85 -30.97
N THR A 31 2.89 -13.68 -30.15
CA THR A 31 2.97 -13.85 -28.70
C THR A 31 3.08 -15.35 -28.44
N SER A 32 4.31 -15.84 -28.37
CA SER A 32 4.61 -17.24 -28.03
C SER A 32 4.66 -17.38 -26.51
N GLY A 33 3.49 -17.27 -25.89
CA GLY A 33 3.25 -17.64 -24.50
C GLY A 33 1.88 -18.29 -24.43
N LEU A 34 1.75 -19.39 -23.70
CA LEU A 34 0.43 -19.96 -23.41
C LEU A 34 -0.30 -18.98 -22.49
N ARG A 35 -1.17 -18.15 -23.09
CA ARG A 35 -1.96 -17.16 -22.38
C ARG A 35 -3.25 -17.81 -21.89
N ALA A 36 -3.52 -17.69 -20.60
CA ALA A 36 -4.78 -18.09 -19.99
C ALA A 36 -5.61 -16.84 -19.69
N SER A 37 -6.90 -16.88 -20.03
CA SER A 37 -7.91 -15.92 -19.55
C SER A 37 -8.80 -16.56 -18.49
N ALA A 38 -9.43 -15.76 -17.64
CA ALA A 38 -10.43 -16.21 -16.68
C ALA A 38 -11.79 -16.52 -17.34
N ALA A 39 -12.05 -16.00 -18.54
CA ALA A 39 -13.31 -16.19 -19.26
C ALA A 39 -13.25 -17.42 -20.20
N ASP A 40 -13.87 -18.52 -19.77
CA ASP A 40 -14.45 -19.64 -20.54
C ASP A 40 -13.65 -20.41 -21.61
N GLU A 41 -12.35 -20.17 -21.82
CA GLU A 41 -11.55 -21.00 -22.71
C GLU A 41 -10.95 -22.20 -21.96
N LYS A 42 -11.18 -23.42 -22.48
CA LYS A 42 -10.59 -24.65 -21.92
C LYS A 42 -9.06 -24.55 -22.04
N LEU A 43 -8.39 -24.35 -20.91
CA LEU A 43 -6.95 -24.16 -20.91
C LEU A 43 -6.23 -25.47 -21.31
N PRO A 44 -5.00 -25.38 -21.86
CA PRO A 44 -4.14 -26.54 -21.99
C PRO A 44 -3.96 -27.25 -20.63
N PRO A 45 -3.88 -28.59 -20.58
CA PRO A 45 -3.84 -29.34 -19.31
C PRO A 45 -2.75 -28.87 -18.33
N VAL A 46 -1.58 -28.47 -18.84
CA VAL A 46 -0.48 -27.94 -18.01
C VAL A 46 -0.92 -26.66 -17.29
N LEU A 47 -1.56 -25.71 -18.00
CA LEU A 47 -2.02 -24.46 -17.40
C LEU A 47 -3.20 -24.69 -16.43
N GLU A 48 -4.06 -25.67 -16.68
CA GLU A 48 -5.10 -26.07 -15.72
C GLU A 48 -4.48 -26.57 -14.41
N ARG A 49 -3.42 -27.38 -14.49
CA ARG A 49 -2.67 -27.85 -13.30
C ARG A 49 -2.03 -26.68 -12.57
N LEU A 50 -1.38 -25.74 -13.27
CA LEU A 50 -0.82 -24.53 -12.65
C LEU A 50 -1.88 -23.72 -11.91
N ARG A 51 -3.00 -23.42 -12.58
CA ARG A 51 -4.12 -22.68 -11.98
C ARG A 51 -4.67 -23.38 -10.73
N LYS A 52 -4.74 -24.71 -10.75
CA LYS A 52 -5.18 -25.50 -9.60
C LYS A 52 -4.16 -25.51 -8.46
N ALA A 53 -2.87 -25.57 -8.77
CA ALA A 53 -1.79 -25.64 -7.79
C ALA A 53 -1.50 -24.29 -7.11
N TYR A 54 -1.71 -23.19 -7.83
CA TYR A 54 -1.36 -21.85 -7.37
C TYR A 54 -2.59 -20.95 -7.18
N PRO A 55 -2.96 -20.61 -5.93
CA PRO A 55 -4.07 -19.68 -5.67
C PRO A 55 -3.92 -18.34 -6.38
N ASP A 56 -2.69 -17.86 -6.57
CA ASP A 56 -2.36 -16.62 -7.27
C ASP A 56 -2.80 -16.61 -8.75
N LEU A 57 -3.08 -17.77 -9.35
CA LEU A 57 -3.49 -17.93 -10.76
C LEU A 57 -5.00 -18.15 -10.93
N GLN A 58 -5.76 -18.15 -9.82
CA GLN A 58 -7.21 -18.35 -9.84
C GLN A 58 -7.96 -17.14 -10.39
N HIS A 59 -7.35 -15.96 -10.31
CA HIS A 59 -7.91 -14.70 -10.78
C HIS A 59 -7.06 -14.12 -11.93
N GLY A 60 -7.73 -13.42 -12.83
CA GLY A 60 -7.12 -12.70 -13.95
C GLY A 60 -6.42 -13.57 -14.99
N THR A 61 -5.54 -12.93 -15.77
CA THR A 61 -4.80 -13.57 -16.86
C THR A 61 -3.39 -13.96 -16.41
N PHE A 62 -2.85 -15.05 -16.95
CA PHE A 62 -1.47 -15.42 -16.70
C PHE A 62 -0.80 -16.03 -17.93
N VAL A 63 0.53 -15.97 -17.96
CA VAL A 63 1.38 -16.57 -18.98
C VAL A 63 2.49 -17.34 -18.30
N ALA A 64 2.61 -18.62 -18.65
CA ALA A 64 3.78 -19.40 -18.29
C ALA A 64 4.93 -19.07 -19.24
N LEU A 65 6.02 -18.51 -18.69
CA LEU A 65 7.27 -18.25 -19.42
C LEU A 65 8.05 -19.54 -19.66
N ALA A 66 8.05 -20.42 -18.65
CA ALA A 66 8.63 -21.75 -18.73
C ALA A 66 7.95 -22.68 -17.70
N THR A 67 7.55 -23.86 -18.14
CA THR A 67 7.00 -24.95 -17.30
C THR A 67 7.89 -26.20 -17.32
N PHE A 68 8.91 -26.18 -18.17
CA PHE A 68 9.85 -27.23 -18.46
C PHE A 68 9.20 -28.56 -18.90
N GLU A 69 7.99 -28.50 -19.45
CA GLU A 69 7.31 -29.66 -20.05
C GLU A 69 7.85 -29.94 -21.48
N SER A 70 8.64 -29.02 -22.06
CA SER A 70 9.22 -29.13 -23.39
C SER A 70 10.70 -28.76 -23.40
N PRO A 71 11.59 -29.58 -24.00
CA PRO A 71 13.01 -29.26 -24.14
C PRO A 71 13.28 -27.94 -24.89
N LYS A 72 12.35 -27.47 -25.73
CA LYS A 72 12.49 -26.19 -26.44
C LYS A 72 12.56 -25.01 -25.47
N GLU A 73 11.95 -25.11 -24.30
CA GLU A 73 11.97 -24.04 -23.29
C GLU A 73 13.39 -23.81 -22.75
N LEU A 74 14.27 -24.81 -22.78
CA LEU A 74 15.68 -24.65 -22.43
C LEU A 74 16.43 -23.71 -23.39
N GLU A 75 15.94 -23.53 -24.63
CA GLU A 75 16.55 -22.59 -25.56
C GLU A 75 16.55 -21.15 -25.03
N LEU A 76 15.62 -20.82 -24.13
CA LEU A 76 15.51 -19.49 -23.51
C LEU A 76 16.56 -19.22 -22.43
N PHE A 77 17.31 -20.24 -21.99
CA PHE A 77 18.21 -20.13 -20.84
C PHE A 77 19.67 -20.40 -21.21
N ARG A 78 20.60 -19.67 -20.60
CA ARG A 78 22.06 -19.92 -20.70
C ARG A 78 22.73 -19.75 -19.34
N VAL A 79 23.78 -20.53 -19.08
CA VAL A 79 24.72 -20.25 -18.00
C VAL A 79 25.86 -19.44 -18.57
N GLU A 80 26.01 -18.22 -18.06
CA GLU A 80 27.02 -17.25 -18.46
C GLU A 80 28.05 -17.09 -17.36
N SER A 81 29.31 -16.92 -17.75
CA SER A 81 30.40 -16.55 -16.84
C SER A 81 30.30 -15.09 -16.40
N PRO A 82 31.12 -14.63 -15.44
CA PRO A 82 31.20 -13.21 -15.08
C PRO A 82 31.54 -12.28 -16.27
N THR A 83 32.21 -12.80 -17.30
CA THR A 83 32.55 -12.05 -18.53
C THR A 83 31.41 -12.04 -19.56
N GLY A 84 30.28 -12.70 -19.26
CA GLY A 84 29.14 -12.84 -20.17
C GLY A 84 29.33 -13.92 -21.24
N GLU A 85 30.41 -14.71 -21.16
CA GLU A 85 30.63 -15.81 -22.09
C GLU A 85 29.74 -16.99 -21.71
N THR A 86 29.05 -17.57 -22.70
CA THR A 86 28.30 -18.81 -22.48
C THR A 86 29.28 -19.93 -22.15
N THR A 87 29.07 -20.61 -21.03
CA THR A 87 29.91 -21.75 -20.68
C THR A 87 29.77 -22.84 -21.76
N GLY A 88 30.88 -23.39 -22.26
CA GLY A 88 30.86 -24.43 -23.32
C GLY A 88 30.25 -25.78 -22.89
N ARG A 89 29.58 -25.83 -21.73
CA ARG A 89 28.93 -27.04 -21.19
C ARG A 89 27.49 -27.10 -21.69
N ALA A 90 26.96 -28.31 -21.85
CA ALA A 90 25.55 -28.53 -22.18
C ALA A 90 24.65 -28.22 -20.96
N GLN A 91 24.52 -26.93 -20.62
CA GLN A 91 23.67 -26.44 -19.54
C GLN A 91 22.94 -25.15 -19.94
N PRO A 92 21.73 -24.92 -19.40
CA PRO A 92 21.00 -25.78 -18.46
C PRO A 92 20.39 -27.03 -19.12
N ALA A 93 19.94 -27.99 -18.31
CA ALA A 93 19.35 -29.25 -18.77
C ALA A 93 17.98 -29.52 -18.13
N LEU A 94 17.16 -30.33 -18.80
CA LEU A 94 15.89 -30.79 -18.25
C LEU A 94 16.14 -31.82 -17.15
N ASN A 95 15.44 -31.69 -16.03
CA ASN A 95 15.51 -32.58 -14.88
C ASN A 95 14.13 -33.17 -14.59
N LEU A 96 14.03 -34.50 -14.70
CA LEU A 96 12.80 -35.24 -14.40
C LEU A 96 12.77 -35.79 -12.97
N LEU A 97 13.92 -35.84 -12.29
CA LEU A 97 14.04 -36.39 -10.93
C LEU A 97 13.55 -35.42 -9.86
N ARG A 98 13.57 -34.13 -10.16
CA ARG A 98 13.10 -33.06 -9.28
C ARG A 98 12.05 -32.23 -10.01
N ALA A 99 10.97 -32.87 -10.43
CA ALA A 99 9.78 -32.20 -10.93
C ALA A 99 8.77 -32.00 -9.79
N ARG A 100 7.83 -31.07 -9.96
CA ARG A 100 6.67 -30.95 -9.08
C ARG A 100 5.49 -31.67 -9.70
N ASP A 101 5.21 -32.90 -9.25
CA ASP A 101 4.12 -33.74 -9.79
C ASP A 101 2.75 -33.04 -9.86
N GLN A 102 2.53 -32.02 -9.02
CA GLN A 102 1.30 -31.23 -8.97
C GLN A 102 1.13 -30.31 -10.19
N THR A 103 2.21 -29.87 -10.83
CA THR A 103 2.22 -28.87 -11.90
C THR A 103 2.77 -29.43 -13.22
N GLY A 104 3.77 -30.32 -13.14
CA GLY A 104 4.48 -30.84 -14.30
C GLY A 104 5.30 -32.09 -14.03
N ALA A 105 5.94 -32.60 -15.08
CA ALA A 105 6.87 -33.72 -15.06
C ALA A 105 8.34 -33.30 -15.26
N GLY A 106 8.61 -32.03 -15.58
CA GLY A 106 9.95 -31.50 -15.78
C GLY A 106 10.29 -30.34 -14.86
N SER A 107 11.59 -30.09 -14.69
CA SER A 107 12.15 -28.85 -14.17
C SER A 107 13.46 -28.53 -14.87
N LEU A 108 14.00 -27.32 -14.69
CA LEU A 108 15.32 -26.93 -15.18
C LEU A 108 16.36 -27.17 -14.11
N ALA A 109 17.50 -27.78 -14.47
CA ALA A 109 18.69 -27.85 -13.64
C ALA A 109 19.86 -27.11 -14.30
N ALA A 110 20.52 -26.25 -13.54
CA ALA A 110 21.72 -25.52 -13.92
C ALA A 110 22.78 -25.66 -12.82
N ARG A 111 24.06 -25.72 -13.19
CA ARG A 111 25.17 -25.68 -12.25
C ARG A 111 26.00 -24.42 -12.50
N LEU A 112 25.98 -23.52 -11.53
CA LEU A 112 26.89 -22.37 -11.47
C LEU A 112 28.21 -22.90 -10.92
N ALA A 113 29.26 -22.92 -11.73
CA ALA A 113 30.48 -23.70 -11.48
C ALA A 113 31.63 -22.88 -10.88
N GLN A 114 31.50 -21.55 -10.85
CA GLN A 114 32.45 -20.63 -10.27
C GLN A 114 31.72 -19.38 -9.74
N PRO A 115 32.35 -18.61 -8.83
CA PRO A 115 31.81 -17.35 -8.37
C PRO A 115 31.48 -16.39 -9.53
N GLY A 116 30.28 -15.80 -9.48
CA GLY A 116 29.79 -14.87 -10.49
C GLY A 116 29.23 -15.50 -11.77
N ASP A 117 29.24 -16.83 -11.90
CA ASP A 117 28.40 -17.50 -12.90
C ASP A 117 26.92 -17.12 -12.65
N ARG A 118 26.17 -16.96 -13.74
CA ARG A 118 24.74 -16.65 -13.68
C ARG A 118 23.95 -17.51 -14.66
N LEU A 119 22.77 -17.96 -14.23
CA LEU A 119 21.72 -18.43 -15.13
C LEU A 119 20.98 -17.20 -15.66
N THR A 120 20.82 -17.10 -16.97
CA THR A 120 20.13 -16.00 -17.63
C THR A 120 18.99 -16.56 -18.48
N LEU A 121 17.78 -16.07 -18.23
CA LEU A 121 16.61 -16.21 -19.11
C LEU A 121 16.56 -15.02 -20.06
N ASN A 122 16.60 -15.25 -21.38
CA ASN A 122 16.51 -14.19 -22.38
C ASN A 122 15.87 -14.70 -23.67
N ALA A 123 14.87 -13.98 -24.19
CA ALA A 123 14.21 -14.33 -25.45
C ALA A 123 15.17 -14.39 -26.65
N ARG A 124 16.28 -13.62 -26.62
CA ARG A 124 17.30 -13.62 -27.68
C ARG A 124 18.02 -14.96 -27.84
N PHE A 125 17.96 -15.84 -26.84
CA PHE A 125 18.62 -17.14 -26.88
C PHE A 125 17.81 -18.20 -27.63
N SER A 126 16.49 -18.01 -27.77
CA SER A 126 15.64 -18.91 -28.53
C SER A 126 15.33 -18.33 -29.91
N ARG A 127 15.21 -19.23 -30.89
CA ARG A 127 14.71 -18.89 -32.23
C ARG A 127 13.22 -19.19 -32.37
N SER A 128 12.66 -19.95 -31.43
CA SER A 128 11.34 -20.57 -31.56
C SER A 128 10.34 -20.10 -30.50
N LEU A 129 10.83 -19.56 -29.37
CA LEU A 129 10.04 -19.06 -28.26
C LEU A 129 10.33 -17.57 -28.05
N ALA A 130 9.31 -16.79 -27.71
CA ALA A 130 9.45 -15.42 -27.29
C ALA A 130 8.98 -15.26 -25.84
N ILE A 131 9.58 -14.32 -25.13
CA ILE A 131 9.10 -13.87 -23.83
C ILE A 131 8.38 -12.54 -24.07
N PRO A 132 7.21 -12.29 -23.47
CA PRO A 132 6.60 -10.96 -23.53
C PRO A 132 7.61 -9.93 -22.99
N ALA A 133 7.92 -8.91 -23.79
CA ALA A 133 8.77 -7.81 -23.34
C ALA A 133 8.03 -6.86 -22.40
N ASP A 134 6.71 -6.70 -22.60
CA ASP A 134 5.86 -5.86 -21.77
C ASP A 134 5.25 -6.68 -20.63
N TRP A 135 5.71 -6.40 -19.42
CA TRP A 135 5.28 -7.04 -18.18
C TRP A 135 4.26 -6.20 -17.41
N ARG A 136 3.95 -4.96 -17.84
CA ARG A 136 2.96 -4.09 -17.18
C ARG A 136 1.56 -4.69 -17.01
N PRO A 137 1.08 -5.59 -17.90
CA PRO A 137 -0.22 -6.25 -17.69
C PRO A 137 -0.24 -7.23 -16.51
N TYR A 138 0.91 -7.59 -15.95
CA TYR A 138 1.01 -8.56 -14.86
C TYR A 138 1.44 -7.86 -13.59
N ALA A 139 0.91 -8.33 -12.47
CA ALA A 139 1.21 -7.78 -11.14
C ALA A 139 2.19 -8.66 -10.36
N LEU A 140 2.31 -9.94 -10.73
CA LEU A 140 3.10 -10.91 -10.02
C LEU A 140 3.95 -11.75 -10.97
N MET A 141 5.17 -12.05 -10.55
CA MET A 141 5.98 -13.13 -11.11
C MET A 141 6.15 -14.24 -10.06
N LEU A 142 5.80 -15.45 -10.46
CA LEU A 142 5.92 -16.68 -9.67
C LEU A 142 7.08 -17.50 -10.20
N ALA A 143 7.85 -18.10 -9.29
CA ALA A 143 8.90 -19.05 -9.63
C ALA A 143 9.08 -20.07 -8.50
N SER A 144 9.20 -21.34 -8.86
CA SER A 144 9.49 -22.43 -7.92
C SER A 144 10.98 -22.76 -7.93
N TYR A 145 11.61 -22.78 -6.76
CA TYR A 145 13.02 -23.09 -6.61
C TYR A 145 13.20 -24.28 -5.71
N TYR A 146 13.97 -25.27 -6.13
CA TYR A 146 14.42 -26.32 -5.24
C TYR A 146 15.82 -25.97 -4.69
N ALA A 147 15.94 -25.90 -3.38
CA ALA A 147 17.20 -25.65 -2.68
C ALA A 147 17.68 -26.91 -1.92
N PRO A 148 19.01 -27.08 -1.76
CA PRO A 148 19.61 -28.22 -1.07
C PRO A 148 19.26 -28.25 0.44
N PRO A 149 19.57 -29.34 1.16
CA PRO A 149 19.21 -29.52 2.58
C PRO A 149 19.69 -28.41 3.54
N ASN A 150 20.75 -27.69 3.19
CA ASN A 150 21.28 -26.56 3.95
C ASN A 150 20.68 -25.21 3.54
N GLY A 151 19.70 -25.19 2.63
CA GLY A 151 19.19 -23.98 2.00
C GLY A 151 20.19 -23.38 1.00
N GLN A 152 19.81 -22.27 0.39
CA GLN A 152 20.65 -21.56 -0.57
C GLN A 152 20.31 -20.07 -0.61
N ALA A 153 21.32 -19.22 -0.77
CA ALA A 153 21.13 -17.81 -1.08
C ALA A 153 21.46 -17.55 -2.55
N LEU A 154 20.55 -16.89 -3.25
CA LEU A 154 20.70 -16.50 -4.65
C LEU A 154 20.52 -14.99 -4.77
N GLU A 155 21.28 -14.35 -5.64
CA GLU A 155 20.92 -13.04 -6.17
C GLU A 155 20.01 -13.25 -7.37
N PHE A 156 18.83 -12.65 -7.33
CA PHE A 156 17.84 -12.66 -8.39
C PHE A 156 17.73 -11.28 -9.00
N GLY A 157 17.75 -11.16 -10.32
CA GLY A 157 17.66 -9.87 -11.00
C GLY A 157 16.74 -9.86 -12.21
N ILE A 158 16.15 -8.70 -12.49
CA ILE A 158 15.36 -8.42 -13.70
C ILE A 158 15.97 -7.20 -14.38
N GLU A 159 16.16 -7.30 -15.69
CA GLU A 159 16.76 -6.26 -16.52
C GLU A 159 15.77 -5.73 -17.55
N SER A 160 15.73 -4.41 -17.73
CA SER A 160 14.93 -3.74 -18.77
C SER A 160 15.76 -2.80 -19.63
N GLY A 161 15.24 -2.42 -20.79
CA GLY A 161 15.80 -1.32 -21.59
C GLY A 161 16.53 -1.74 -22.87
N GLY A 162 17.46 -0.88 -23.29
CA GLY A 162 18.27 -1.00 -24.50
C GLY A 162 19.75 -1.21 -24.19
N ASP A 163 20.62 -0.39 -24.78
CA ASP A 163 22.10 -0.54 -24.68
C ASP A 163 22.65 -0.33 -23.26
N ARG A 164 21.92 0.40 -22.41
CA ARG A 164 22.22 0.57 -20.99
C ARG A 164 21.04 0.01 -20.19
N PRO A 165 21.04 -1.31 -19.90
CA PRO A 165 19.92 -1.90 -19.20
C PRO A 165 19.84 -1.36 -17.76
N ALA A 166 18.63 -0.99 -17.36
CA ALA A 166 18.35 -0.77 -15.94
C ALA A 166 18.13 -2.14 -15.29
N ARG A 167 18.66 -2.32 -14.08
CA ARG A 167 18.62 -3.60 -13.37
C ARG A 167 18.01 -3.42 -11.99
N TRP A 168 17.08 -4.30 -11.66
CA TRP A 168 16.61 -4.51 -10.29
C TRP A 168 17.14 -5.85 -9.80
N GLN A 169 17.56 -5.93 -8.54
CA GLN A 169 18.12 -7.13 -7.92
C GLN A 169 17.61 -7.27 -6.48
N ARG A 170 17.51 -8.52 -6.02
CA ARG A 170 17.30 -8.87 -4.61
C ARG A 170 17.96 -10.18 -4.26
N THR A 171 18.27 -10.35 -2.98
CA THR A 171 18.69 -11.64 -2.42
C THR A 171 17.47 -12.51 -2.12
N LEU A 172 17.47 -13.75 -2.62
CA LEU A 172 16.56 -14.82 -2.25
C LEU A 172 17.24 -15.72 -1.23
N ARG A 173 16.61 -15.91 -0.07
CA ARG A 173 17.02 -16.93 0.91
C ARG A 173 16.04 -18.08 0.84
N LEU A 174 16.49 -19.20 0.28
CA LEU A 174 15.66 -20.37 0.03
C LEU A 174 15.87 -21.40 1.15
N ALA A 175 14.77 -21.89 1.72
CA ALA A 175 14.79 -23.00 2.66
C ALA A 175 15.04 -24.32 1.93
N ALA A 176 15.41 -25.37 2.65
CA ALA A 176 15.59 -26.69 2.05
C ALA A 176 14.32 -27.18 1.33
N GLY A 177 14.47 -27.78 0.15
CA GLY A 177 13.36 -28.29 -0.67
C GLY A 177 12.75 -27.24 -1.59
N TRP A 178 11.48 -27.40 -1.95
CA TRP A 178 10.77 -26.50 -2.87
C TRP A 178 10.30 -25.21 -2.19
N ASN A 179 10.61 -24.08 -2.80
CA ASN A 179 10.24 -22.74 -2.38
C ASN A 179 9.45 -22.08 -3.49
N LEU A 180 8.22 -21.62 -3.21
CA LEU A 180 7.47 -20.78 -4.12
C LEU A 180 7.78 -19.32 -3.82
N VAL A 181 8.50 -18.65 -4.72
CA VAL A 181 8.85 -17.25 -4.58
C VAL A 181 7.90 -16.40 -5.40
N ARG A 182 7.44 -15.31 -4.78
CA ARG A 182 6.54 -14.32 -5.35
C ARG A 182 7.27 -12.98 -5.46
N GLN A 183 7.35 -12.47 -6.68
CA GLN A 183 7.93 -11.16 -6.96
C GLN A 183 6.81 -10.20 -7.34
N ASP A 184 6.64 -9.16 -6.53
CA ASP A 184 5.69 -8.09 -6.82
C ASP A 184 6.27 -7.22 -7.94
N LEU A 185 5.63 -7.24 -9.10
CA LEU A 185 6.14 -6.51 -10.26
C LEU A 185 6.02 -5.01 -10.07
N ALA A 186 5.15 -4.51 -9.18
CA ALA A 186 5.10 -3.08 -8.90
C ALA A 186 6.39 -2.60 -8.20
N GLU A 187 6.99 -3.40 -7.31
CA GLU A 187 8.29 -3.10 -6.69
C GLU A 187 9.42 -3.10 -7.73
N VAL A 188 9.37 -4.04 -8.68
CA VAL A 188 10.31 -4.11 -9.79
C VAL A 188 10.16 -2.87 -10.69
N GLY A 189 8.92 -2.46 -10.98
CA GLY A 189 8.58 -1.30 -11.79
C GLY A 189 9.02 0.04 -11.20
N ASP A 190 9.27 0.11 -9.88
CA ASP A 190 9.84 1.29 -9.24
C ASP A 190 11.33 1.49 -9.61
N ALA A 191 12.01 0.45 -10.12
CA ALA A 191 13.43 0.48 -10.47
C ALA A 191 13.72 0.31 -11.96
N ILE A 192 12.84 -0.35 -12.71
CA ILE A 192 13.05 -0.67 -14.13
C ILE A 192 11.78 -0.45 -14.96
N ASP A 193 11.93 -0.27 -16.28
CA ASP A 193 10.79 -0.15 -17.19
C ASP A 193 10.20 -1.52 -17.53
N LEU A 194 9.06 -1.84 -16.91
CA LEU A 194 8.34 -3.09 -17.18
C LEU A 194 7.80 -3.19 -18.61
N ALA A 195 7.73 -2.10 -19.39
CA ALA A 195 7.30 -2.17 -20.79
C ALA A 195 8.33 -2.89 -21.68
N ASN A 196 9.54 -3.11 -21.16
CA ASN A 196 10.66 -3.58 -21.95
C ASN A 196 11.63 -4.46 -21.15
N VAL A 197 11.12 -5.51 -20.50
CA VAL A 197 11.91 -6.53 -19.81
C VAL A 197 12.69 -7.37 -20.82
N ARG A 198 13.98 -7.56 -20.56
CA ARG A 198 14.93 -8.21 -21.47
C ARG A 198 15.48 -9.51 -20.93
N ALA A 199 15.76 -9.55 -19.63
CA ALA A 199 16.37 -10.72 -19.02
C ALA A 199 15.94 -10.89 -17.56
N VAL A 200 15.97 -12.14 -17.12
CA VAL A 200 15.91 -12.53 -15.71
C VAL A 200 17.18 -13.29 -15.39
N THR A 201 17.82 -12.98 -14.26
CA THR A 201 19.12 -13.55 -13.89
C THR A 201 19.09 -14.15 -12.49
N TRP A 202 19.89 -15.21 -12.31
CA TRP A 202 20.14 -15.85 -11.02
C TRP A 202 21.64 -16.11 -10.85
N SER A 203 22.21 -15.71 -9.73
CA SER A 203 23.61 -16.01 -9.36
C SER A 203 23.68 -16.46 -7.90
N ALA A 204 24.73 -17.22 -7.55
CA ALA A 204 24.98 -17.61 -6.16
C ALA A 204 25.77 -16.51 -5.43
N ILE A 205 25.40 -16.21 -4.17
CA ILE A 205 26.02 -15.10 -3.42
C ILE A 205 27.30 -15.52 -2.70
N ASP A 206 27.41 -16.76 -2.22
CA ASP A 206 28.51 -17.18 -1.32
C ASP A 206 28.99 -18.61 -1.60
N ALA A 207 28.88 -19.10 -2.84
CA ALA A 207 29.24 -20.47 -3.17
C ALA A 207 30.18 -20.54 -4.37
N ASP A 208 31.29 -21.28 -4.22
CA ASP A 208 32.18 -21.63 -5.33
C ASP A 208 31.42 -22.37 -6.43
N THR A 209 30.45 -23.19 -6.02
CA THR A 209 29.52 -23.86 -6.94
C THR A 209 28.12 -23.91 -6.36
N ALA A 210 27.11 -23.78 -7.20
CA ALA A 210 25.71 -23.87 -6.83
C ALA A 210 24.91 -24.65 -7.87
N ASP A 211 24.17 -25.66 -7.42
CA ASP A 211 23.13 -26.28 -8.23
C ASP A 211 21.83 -25.48 -8.05
N LEU A 212 21.27 -25.03 -9.16
CA LEU A 212 20.00 -24.31 -9.24
C LEU A 212 18.99 -25.22 -9.93
N VAL A 213 17.86 -25.45 -9.27
CA VAL A 213 16.73 -26.16 -9.87
C VAL A 213 15.52 -25.24 -9.85
N LEU A 214 15.01 -24.92 -11.04
CA LEU A 214 13.92 -23.97 -11.28
C LEU A 214 12.74 -24.69 -11.91
N ASP A 215 11.53 -24.34 -11.49
CA ASP A 215 10.29 -24.81 -12.08
C ASP A 215 9.24 -23.68 -12.09
N ASP A 216 8.23 -23.81 -12.94
CA ASP A 216 7.06 -22.93 -13.03
C ASP A 216 7.37 -21.43 -12.98
N LEU A 217 7.92 -20.90 -14.08
CA LEU A 217 8.12 -19.47 -14.24
C LEU A 217 6.88 -18.82 -14.86
N VAL A 218 6.11 -18.07 -14.08
CA VAL A 218 4.80 -17.56 -14.50
C VAL A 218 4.68 -16.07 -14.24
N LEU A 219 4.11 -15.33 -15.19
CA LEU A 219 3.62 -13.96 -15.00
C LEU A 219 2.11 -13.99 -14.84
N ALA A 220 1.59 -13.30 -13.82
CA ALA A 220 0.18 -13.31 -13.48
C ALA A 220 -0.35 -11.91 -13.19
N ASP A 221 -1.48 -11.59 -13.80
CA ASP A 221 -2.41 -10.60 -13.30
C ASP A 221 -3.26 -11.26 -12.22
N ASN A 222 -2.72 -11.30 -11.00
CA ASN A 222 -3.42 -11.91 -9.85
C ASN A 222 -4.39 -10.92 -9.18
N THR A 223 -4.96 -9.99 -9.95
CA THR A 223 -5.87 -8.97 -9.42
C THR A 223 -7.14 -9.64 -8.90
N ALA A 224 -7.45 -9.43 -7.62
CA ALA A 224 -8.62 -9.98 -6.96
C ALA A 224 -9.44 -8.85 -6.32
N GLU A 225 -10.68 -8.68 -6.78
CA GLU A 225 -11.60 -7.71 -6.17
C GLU A 225 -11.98 -8.16 -4.75
N LEU A 226 -11.80 -7.27 -3.77
CA LEU A 226 -12.15 -7.52 -2.36
C LEU A 226 -13.43 -6.79 -1.97
N LEU A 227 -13.59 -5.56 -2.48
CA LEU A 227 -14.80 -4.76 -2.39
C LEU A 227 -15.03 -4.11 -3.75
N LYS A 228 -16.19 -4.44 -4.33
CA LYS A 228 -16.57 -3.95 -5.66
C LYS A 228 -16.60 -2.43 -5.69
N ARG A 229 -16.03 -1.87 -6.76
CA ARG A 229 -16.19 -0.45 -7.05
C ARG A 229 -17.66 -0.13 -7.29
N GLY A 230 -18.25 0.62 -6.36
CA GLY A 230 -19.60 1.15 -6.48
C GLY A 230 -19.70 2.22 -7.58
N ASP A 231 -20.94 2.51 -8.00
CA ASP A 231 -21.21 3.56 -8.99
C ASP A 231 -21.06 4.98 -8.41
N ALA A 232 -21.16 5.12 -7.09
CA ALA A 232 -20.99 6.39 -6.41
C ALA A 232 -19.49 6.77 -6.40
N PRO A 233 -19.13 8.01 -6.77
CA PRO A 233 -17.73 8.45 -6.79
C PRO A 233 -17.09 8.42 -5.39
N ASP A 234 -17.90 8.46 -4.34
CA ASP A 234 -17.45 8.38 -2.95
C ASP A 234 -17.58 6.99 -2.33
N ALA A 235 -17.93 5.96 -3.11
CA ALA A 235 -17.88 4.60 -2.62
C ALA A 235 -16.42 4.12 -2.50
N LEU A 236 -16.09 3.52 -1.36
CA LEU A 236 -14.84 2.77 -1.24
C LEU A 236 -14.85 1.57 -2.18
N TYR A 237 -13.68 1.28 -2.72
CA TYR A 237 -13.36 0.03 -3.40
C TYR A 237 -12.07 -0.54 -2.84
N ALA A 238 -11.91 -1.84 -2.97
CA ALA A 238 -10.66 -2.49 -2.63
C ALA A 238 -10.39 -3.69 -3.53
N PHE A 239 -9.14 -3.88 -3.88
CA PHE A 239 -8.67 -5.04 -4.62
C PHE A 239 -7.26 -5.40 -4.18
N ARG A 240 -6.87 -6.66 -4.39
CA ARG A 240 -5.50 -7.11 -4.25
C ARG A 240 -4.88 -7.13 -5.63
N GLN A 241 -3.65 -6.64 -5.78
CA GLN A 241 -2.88 -6.72 -7.01
C GLN A 241 -1.42 -6.96 -6.65
N GLY A 242 -0.81 -8.01 -7.19
CA GLY A 242 0.53 -8.44 -6.79
C GLY A 242 0.51 -8.90 -5.34
N ARG A 243 1.35 -8.28 -4.50
CA ARG A 243 1.34 -8.48 -3.04
C ARG A 243 0.71 -7.29 -2.30
N ARG A 244 0.18 -6.30 -3.03
CA ARG A 244 -0.40 -5.08 -2.50
C ARG A 244 -1.90 -5.22 -2.33
N THR A 245 -2.42 -4.63 -1.27
CA THR A 245 -3.85 -4.37 -1.13
C THR A 245 -4.11 -2.92 -1.48
N HIS A 246 -4.94 -2.66 -2.48
CA HIS A 246 -5.34 -1.33 -2.91
C HIS A 246 -6.70 -0.99 -2.30
N ILE A 247 -6.82 0.23 -1.77
CA ILE A 247 -8.05 0.77 -1.19
C ILE A 247 -8.17 2.21 -1.67
N GLY A 248 -9.33 2.58 -2.19
CA GLY A 248 -9.54 3.95 -2.66
C GLY A 248 -11.01 4.33 -2.74
N ALA A 249 -11.24 5.60 -3.06
CA ALA A 249 -12.54 6.12 -3.47
C ALA A 249 -12.40 6.70 -4.88
N ALA A 250 -13.33 6.33 -5.78
CA ALA A 250 -13.18 6.65 -7.20
C ALA A 250 -13.07 8.17 -7.42
N ALA A 251 -12.15 8.61 -8.27
CA ALA A 251 -11.87 10.04 -8.51
C ALA A 251 -11.43 10.86 -7.28
N ARG A 252 -11.06 10.22 -6.16
CA ARG A 252 -10.52 10.90 -4.97
C ARG A 252 -9.09 10.49 -4.67
N PHE A 253 -8.90 9.22 -4.32
CA PHE A 253 -7.59 8.70 -3.94
C PHE A 253 -7.52 7.19 -4.15
N GLU A 254 -6.30 6.68 -4.22
CA GLU A 254 -5.98 5.26 -4.07
C GLU A 254 -4.74 5.12 -3.19
N LEU A 255 -4.81 4.23 -2.21
CA LEU A 255 -3.70 3.82 -1.35
C LEU A 255 -3.40 2.35 -1.64
N ALA A 256 -2.12 1.98 -1.72
CA ALA A 256 -1.73 0.58 -1.69
C ALA A 256 -0.89 0.28 -0.46
N PHE A 257 -1.16 -0.88 0.14
CA PHE A 257 -0.53 -1.37 1.35
C PHE A 257 0.32 -2.58 1.05
N SER A 258 1.58 -2.56 1.47
CA SER A 258 2.48 -3.70 1.40
C SER A 258 3.58 -3.57 2.43
N GLY A 259 4.05 -4.71 2.95
CA GLY A 259 5.16 -4.73 3.89
C GLY A 259 4.86 -3.88 5.12
N GLY A 260 3.63 -3.92 5.63
CA GLY A 260 3.25 -3.29 6.89
C GLY A 260 2.81 -1.83 6.81
N GLY A 261 2.91 -1.15 5.67
CA GLY A 261 2.51 0.25 5.55
C GLY A 261 1.99 0.68 4.18
N ILE A 262 1.68 1.97 4.05
CA ILE A 262 1.25 2.60 2.80
C ILE A 262 2.46 2.74 1.87
N SER A 263 2.54 1.90 0.85
CA SER A 263 3.63 1.90 -0.13
C SER A 263 3.30 2.68 -1.40
N TYR A 264 2.01 2.96 -1.63
CA TYR A 264 1.54 3.74 -2.77
C TYR A 264 0.44 4.70 -2.37
N TRP A 265 0.47 5.90 -2.94
CA TRP A 265 -0.61 6.88 -2.86
C TRP A 265 -0.78 7.57 -4.20
N SER A 266 -2.01 7.65 -4.70
CA SER A 266 -2.41 8.46 -5.85
C SER A 266 -3.61 9.34 -5.52
N ASP A 267 -3.66 10.52 -6.14
CA ASP A 267 -4.78 11.48 -6.09
C ASP A 267 -5.75 11.32 -7.27
N GLY A 268 -5.51 10.34 -8.15
CA GLY A 268 -6.29 10.11 -9.37
C GLY A 268 -6.13 11.17 -10.46
N ALA A 269 -5.47 12.30 -10.20
CA ALA A 269 -5.31 13.42 -11.11
C ALA A 269 -3.98 13.38 -11.88
N ALA A 270 -2.94 12.74 -11.33
CA ALA A 270 -1.68 12.49 -12.03
C ALA A 270 -1.23 11.04 -11.90
N PRO A 271 -0.65 10.45 -12.96
CA PRO A 271 0.00 9.17 -12.85
C PRO A 271 1.26 9.26 -11.96
N GLY A 272 1.40 8.30 -11.07
CA GLY A 272 2.59 8.11 -10.25
C GLY A 272 2.27 7.95 -8.77
N ASN A 273 3.26 7.45 -8.04
CA ASN A 273 3.23 7.33 -6.59
C ASN A 273 3.59 8.67 -5.94
N LEU A 274 2.75 9.14 -5.02
CA LEU A 274 2.99 10.32 -4.19
C LEU A 274 3.72 9.97 -2.88
N ALA A 275 3.66 8.71 -2.45
CA ALA A 275 4.46 8.20 -1.35
C ALA A 275 5.90 7.92 -1.81
N LEU A 276 6.84 7.89 -0.87
CA LEU A 276 8.18 7.39 -1.15
C LEU A 276 8.18 5.88 -1.40
N ARG A 277 9.25 5.38 -2.01
CA ARG A 277 9.47 3.94 -2.19
C ARG A 277 9.49 3.19 -0.85
N THR A 278 9.97 3.83 0.21
CA THR A 278 9.96 3.28 1.57
C THR A 278 8.62 3.44 2.28
N GLY A 279 7.67 4.15 1.66
CA GLY A 279 6.29 4.32 2.08
C GLY A 279 6.02 5.60 2.87
N LEU A 280 4.74 5.90 3.08
CA LEU A 280 4.25 7.20 3.57
C LEU A 280 4.49 7.44 5.07
N GLY A 281 4.55 6.38 5.88
CA GLY A 281 4.55 6.45 7.34
C GLY A 281 3.14 6.53 7.93
N PRO A 282 2.99 6.88 9.23
CA PRO A 282 4.04 7.24 10.19
C PRO A 282 4.97 6.07 10.56
N TRP A 283 6.27 6.25 10.36
CA TRP A 283 7.32 5.29 10.71
C TRP A 283 7.87 5.60 12.10
N PRO A 284 7.79 4.69 13.08
CA PRO A 284 8.55 4.84 14.33
C PRO A 284 10.02 5.14 14.00
N THR A 285 10.64 6.04 14.75
CA THR A 285 12.03 6.47 14.54
C THR A 285 12.68 6.72 15.89
N PRO A 286 13.74 5.98 16.27
CA PRO A 286 14.48 6.27 17.50
C PRO A 286 15.15 7.63 17.42
N LEU A 287 15.01 8.44 18.46
CA LEU A 287 15.47 9.82 18.52
C LEU A 287 16.48 10.03 19.67
N PRO A 288 17.66 10.61 19.39
CA PRO A 288 18.61 10.98 20.44
C PRO A 288 18.04 12.10 21.33
N GLU A 289 18.64 12.32 22.50
CA GLU A 289 18.19 13.32 23.50
C GLU A 289 18.19 14.78 22.99
N ARG A 290 18.91 15.06 21.90
CA ARG A 290 18.96 16.38 21.23
C ARG A 290 18.67 16.25 19.74
N TRP A 291 17.67 15.45 19.40
CA TRP A 291 17.22 15.24 18.02
C TRP A 291 16.70 16.53 17.35
N ASP A 292 16.38 17.53 18.17
CA ASP A 292 15.89 18.83 17.79
C ASP A 292 16.98 19.84 17.39
N ALA A 293 18.24 19.49 17.60
CA ALA A 293 19.37 20.24 17.11
C ALA A 293 19.46 20.16 15.58
N ALA A 294 19.85 21.27 14.93
CA ALA A 294 19.80 21.51 13.48
C ALA A 294 20.60 20.54 12.56
N ALA A 295 21.11 19.42 13.05
CA ALA A 295 22.00 18.51 12.34
C ALA A 295 21.64 17.02 12.49
N PHE A 296 20.40 16.66 12.82
CA PHE A 296 19.95 15.27 12.81
C PHE A 296 19.27 14.93 11.47
N PRO A 297 19.93 14.22 10.54
CA PRO A 297 19.29 13.66 9.36
C PRO A 297 18.80 12.23 9.69
N PRO A 298 17.55 12.02 10.16
CA PRO A 298 17.09 10.67 10.39
C PRO A 298 17.01 9.92 9.06
N ALA A 299 17.63 8.74 9.03
CA ALA A 299 17.37 7.71 8.04
C ALA A 299 16.14 6.91 8.49
N TYR A 300 15.00 7.57 8.69
CA TYR A 300 13.81 7.01 9.36
C TYR A 300 13.24 5.73 8.71
N ASP A 301 13.61 5.44 7.48
CA ASP A 301 13.23 4.26 6.71
C ASP A 301 14.29 3.15 6.71
N ASP A 302 15.38 3.31 7.47
CA ASP A 302 16.43 2.30 7.64
C ASP A 302 16.10 1.37 8.81
N PRO A 303 15.80 0.08 8.54
CA PRO A 303 15.62 -0.93 9.60
C PRO A 303 16.83 -1.05 10.54
N ALA A 304 18.02 -0.60 10.13
CA ALA A 304 19.21 -0.57 10.98
C ALA A 304 19.05 0.31 12.23
N HIS A 305 18.11 1.25 12.27
CA HIS A 305 17.77 1.98 13.49
C HIS A 305 17.29 1.08 14.63
N TYR A 306 16.79 -0.12 14.29
CA TYR A 306 16.34 -1.15 15.20
C TYR A 306 17.32 -2.32 15.28
N ALA A 307 18.61 -2.09 15.03
CA ALA A 307 19.62 -3.15 15.04
C ALA A 307 19.61 -3.97 16.36
N ASP A 308 19.34 -3.34 17.50
CA ASP A 308 19.23 -4.02 18.81
C ASP A 308 18.02 -4.96 18.91
N TRP A 309 17.01 -4.79 18.05
CA TRP A 309 15.87 -5.70 17.94
C TRP A 309 16.16 -6.84 16.96
N GLY A 310 17.21 -6.71 16.15
CA GLY A 310 17.58 -7.62 15.06
C GLY A 310 17.02 -7.18 13.70
N ALA A 311 17.27 -7.98 12.66
CA ALA A 311 16.68 -7.73 11.36
C ALA A 311 15.16 -7.94 11.37
N VAL A 312 14.44 -7.20 10.54
CA VAL A 312 13.04 -7.51 10.22
C VAL A 312 13.00 -8.86 9.53
N VAL A 313 12.34 -9.84 10.14
CA VAL A 313 12.21 -11.20 9.58
C VAL A 313 10.85 -11.45 8.95
N GLU A 314 9.87 -10.64 9.30
CA GLU A 314 8.50 -10.78 8.83
C GLU A 314 7.87 -9.39 8.72
N ALA A 315 7.25 -9.13 7.57
CA ALA A 315 6.44 -7.95 7.33
C ALA A 315 5.11 -8.40 6.71
N THR A 316 4.00 -8.23 7.43
CA THR A 316 2.67 -8.68 7.02
C THR A 316 1.74 -7.50 6.77
N THR A 317 0.67 -7.76 6.03
CA THR A 317 -0.39 -6.79 5.75
C THR A 317 -1.69 -7.56 5.57
N ASP A 318 -2.65 -7.31 6.46
CA ASP A 318 -3.92 -7.99 6.51
C ASP A 318 -5.07 -6.99 6.48
N VAL A 319 -6.15 -7.34 5.77
CA VAL A 319 -7.40 -6.56 5.78
C VAL A 319 -8.26 -7.09 6.91
N ALA A 320 -8.39 -6.31 7.98
CA ALA A 320 -9.16 -6.68 9.16
C ALA A 320 -10.66 -6.37 9.01
N GLU A 321 -11.00 -5.33 8.25
CA GLU A 321 -12.38 -4.94 7.97
C GLU A 321 -12.46 -4.33 6.58
N LEU A 322 -13.56 -4.59 5.87
CA LEU A 322 -13.80 -4.01 4.57
C LEU A 322 -15.30 -3.85 4.34
N SER A 323 -15.76 -2.61 4.22
CA SER A 323 -17.14 -2.27 3.93
C SER A 323 -17.22 -1.04 3.03
N ALA A 324 -18.43 -0.66 2.62
CA ALA A 324 -18.62 0.55 1.81
C ALA A 324 -18.31 1.83 2.61
N PHE A 325 -18.44 1.77 3.95
CA PHE A 325 -18.22 2.89 4.84
C PHE A 325 -16.75 3.13 5.18
N ARG A 326 -16.01 2.05 5.46
CA ARG A 326 -14.58 2.13 5.78
C ARG A 326 -13.84 0.84 5.46
N ALA A 327 -12.52 0.93 5.45
CA ALA A 327 -11.65 -0.24 5.45
C ALA A 327 -10.65 -0.15 6.60
N VAL A 328 -10.28 -1.31 7.15
CA VAL A 328 -9.24 -1.40 8.19
C VAL A 328 -8.14 -2.35 7.72
N VAL A 329 -6.92 -1.84 7.67
CA VAL A 329 -5.71 -2.60 7.30
C VAL A 329 -4.77 -2.64 8.49
N VAL A 330 -4.24 -3.83 8.79
CA VAL A 330 -3.25 -4.05 9.84
C VAL A 330 -1.93 -4.43 9.19
N GLY A 331 -0.89 -3.67 9.48
CA GLY A 331 0.48 -3.98 9.13
C GLY A 331 1.27 -4.40 10.35
N GLU A 332 2.20 -5.33 10.21
CA GLU A 332 3.09 -5.73 11.29
C GLU A 332 4.50 -5.95 10.76
N TRP A 333 5.49 -5.44 11.49
CA TRP A 333 6.90 -5.83 11.36
C TRP A 333 7.31 -6.60 12.60
N ARG A 334 7.94 -7.76 12.42
CA ARG A 334 8.55 -8.53 13.52
C ARG A 334 10.05 -8.61 13.33
N PHE A 335 10.76 -8.41 14.44
CA PHE A 335 12.21 -8.38 14.48
C PHE A 335 12.78 -9.61 15.19
N GLY A 336 14.05 -9.91 14.92
CA GLY A 336 14.75 -11.04 15.55
C GLY A 336 14.40 -12.37 14.89
N PRO A 337 14.82 -13.53 15.42
CA PRO A 337 14.61 -14.81 14.75
C PRO A 337 13.12 -15.18 14.67
N VAL A 338 12.69 -15.79 13.56
CA VAL A 338 11.28 -16.16 13.27
C VAL A 338 10.60 -16.92 14.41
N ASN A 339 11.38 -17.68 15.19
CA ASN A 339 10.89 -18.52 16.30
C ASN A 339 10.95 -17.86 17.68
N ALA A 340 11.49 -16.65 17.83
CA ALA A 340 11.47 -15.94 19.12
C ALA A 340 10.04 -15.52 19.48
N ARG A 341 9.62 -15.83 20.71
CA ARG A 341 8.36 -15.37 21.29
C ARG A 341 8.57 -15.03 22.77
N PRO A 342 8.22 -13.82 23.24
CA PRO A 342 7.78 -12.66 22.43
C PRO A 342 8.95 -12.11 21.58
N ALA A 343 8.63 -11.43 20.47
CA ALA A 343 9.61 -10.80 19.59
C ALA A 343 9.28 -9.31 19.47
N PRO A 344 10.29 -8.41 19.38
CA PRO A 344 10.03 -7.00 19.16
C PRO A 344 9.21 -6.81 17.87
N ARG A 345 8.32 -5.83 17.87
CA ARG A 345 7.43 -5.58 16.73
C ARG A 345 6.96 -4.14 16.63
N HIS A 346 6.64 -3.75 15.41
CA HIS A 346 5.80 -2.59 15.13
C HIS A 346 4.48 -3.07 14.54
N THR A 347 3.38 -2.46 14.96
CA THR A 347 2.06 -2.70 14.41
C THR A 347 1.45 -1.38 13.98
N TRP A 348 0.92 -1.34 12.76
CA TRP A 348 0.13 -0.23 12.25
C TRP A 348 -1.30 -0.71 12.05
N ARG A 349 -2.27 0.07 12.52
CA ARG A 349 -3.69 -0.14 12.20
C ARG A 349 -4.21 1.10 11.50
N TYR A 350 -4.48 0.97 10.21
CA TYR A 350 -5.02 2.01 9.34
C TYR A 350 -6.54 1.87 9.26
N THR A 351 -7.28 2.92 9.60
CA THR A 351 -8.73 3.03 9.40
C THR A 351 -8.98 4.08 8.32
N ILE A 352 -9.45 3.64 7.15
CA ILE A 352 -9.58 4.45 5.93
C ILE A 352 -11.06 4.75 5.66
N TYR A 353 -11.37 6.03 5.46
CA TYR A 353 -12.71 6.49 5.05
C TYR A 353 -12.72 7.02 3.62
N ALA A 354 -13.89 6.96 2.98
CA ALA A 354 -14.12 7.43 1.61
C ALA A 354 -13.74 8.91 1.37
N ASP A 355 -13.72 9.73 2.42
CA ASP A 355 -13.41 11.15 2.35
C ASP A 355 -11.91 11.45 2.55
N GLY A 356 -11.05 10.44 2.48
CA GLY A 356 -9.60 10.60 2.52
C GLY A 356 -9.03 10.76 3.92
N ARG A 357 -9.85 10.67 4.97
CA ARG A 357 -9.34 10.54 6.34
C ARG A 357 -8.80 9.13 6.55
N VAL A 358 -7.56 9.05 7.02
CA VAL A 358 -6.87 7.81 7.37
C VAL A 358 -6.37 7.97 8.80
N TYR A 359 -6.98 7.23 9.73
CA TYR A 359 -6.52 7.20 11.12
C TYR A 359 -5.55 6.05 11.29
N VAL A 360 -4.41 6.30 11.91
CA VAL A 360 -3.32 5.33 12.05
C VAL A 360 -2.97 5.22 13.51
N ARG A 361 -3.17 4.04 14.09
CA ARG A 361 -2.53 3.66 15.35
C ARG A 361 -1.21 2.99 15.06
N VAL A 362 -0.16 3.41 15.75
CA VAL A 362 1.17 2.82 15.68
C VAL A 362 1.55 2.35 17.07
N THR A 363 1.78 1.05 17.21
CA THR A 363 2.26 0.45 18.46
C THR A 363 3.62 -0.17 18.23
N SER A 364 4.59 0.19 19.06
CA SER A 364 5.94 -0.35 19.03
C SER A 364 6.24 -1.05 20.34
N ASP A 365 6.35 -2.38 20.29
CA ASP A 365 6.59 -3.24 21.44
C ASP A 365 8.00 -3.82 21.37
N PRO A 366 8.93 -3.40 22.24
CA PRO A 366 10.29 -3.92 22.22
C PRO A 366 10.38 -5.35 22.75
N ALA A 367 9.32 -5.92 23.35
CA ALA A 367 9.30 -7.29 23.88
C ALA A 367 10.48 -7.62 24.83
N GLY A 368 10.93 -6.65 25.62
CA GLY A 368 12.08 -6.77 26.52
C GLY A 368 13.44 -6.43 25.90
N ALA A 369 13.51 -6.20 24.58
CA ALA A 369 14.66 -5.54 23.97
C ALA A 369 14.76 -4.07 24.44
N ARG A 370 15.92 -3.46 24.21
CA ARG A 370 16.14 -2.04 24.54
C ARG A 370 15.89 -1.19 23.31
N TRP A 371 15.42 0.02 23.53
CA TRP A 371 15.42 1.05 22.51
C TRP A 371 16.85 1.56 22.29
N THR A 372 17.21 1.83 21.04
CA THR A 372 18.54 2.34 20.64
C THR A 372 18.74 3.81 20.99
N ALA A 373 17.67 4.51 21.35
CA ALA A 373 17.66 5.92 21.68
C ALA A 373 16.65 6.20 22.81
N PRO A 374 16.79 7.32 23.56
CA PRO A 374 15.92 7.64 24.69
C PRO A 374 14.50 8.09 24.30
N HIS A 375 14.30 8.48 23.04
CA HIS A 375 13.00 8.94 22.55
C HIS A 375 12.58 8.19 21.27
N VAL A 376 11.29 8.26 20.95
CA VAL A 376 10.70 7.77 19.71
C VAL A 376 9.89 8.90 19.07
N GLY A 377 10.19 9.18 17.82
CA GLY A 377 9.39 10.02 16.94
C GLY A 377 8.78 9.20 15.81
N TYR A 378 8.08 9.90 14.93
CA TYR A 378 7.35 9.32 13.83
C TYR A 378 7.62 10.10 12.56
N ALA A 379 8.20 9.44 11.57
CA ALA A 379 8.51 10.04 10.29
C ALA A 379 7.39 9.82 9.28
N LEU A 380 7.02 10.88 8.57
CA LEU A 380 6.14 10.83 7.41
C LEU A 380 6.88 11.38 6.21
N ALA A 381 6.71 10.75 5.05
CA ALA A 381 7.47 11.16 3.89
C ALA A 381 6.75 10.97 2.55
N VAL A 382 6.94 11.94 1.67
CA VAL A 382 6.37 11.99 0.33
C VAL A 382 7.47 12.17 -0.72
N ASP A 383 7.16 11.80 -1.96
CA ASP A 383 8.06 11.99 -3.10
C ASP A 383 8.25 13.49 -3.39
N GLY A 384 9.44 14.01 -3.08
CA GLY A 384 9.79 15.42 -3.24
C GLY A 384 9.72 15.89 -4.69
N ARG A 385 9.94 14.98 -5.65
CA ARG A 385 9.86 15.24 -7.09
C ARG A 385 8.42 15.54 -7.54
N ARG A 386 7.43 15.24 -6.71
CA ARG A 386 6.01 15.53 -6.97
C ARG A 386 5.58 16.95 -6.58
N GLY A 387 6.53 17.76 -6.12
CA GLY A 387 6.34 19.18 -5.85
C GLY A 387 5.68 19.48 -4.51
N PHE A 388 5.80 18.57 -3.55
CA PHE A 388 5.37 18.81 -2.18
C PHE A 388 6.25 19.87 -1.52
N ALA A 389 5.62 20.79 -0.81
CA ALA A 389 6.25 21.77 0.03
C ALA A 389 5.53 21.81 1.39
N ARG A 390 6.31 21.96 2.46
CA ARG A 390 5.74 22.18 3.78
C ARG A 390 5.07 23.55 3.84
N VAL A 391 3.80 23.57 4.22
CA VAL A 391 3.06 24.79 4.52
C VAL A 391 3.27 25.13 5.99
N MET A 392 3.73 26.36 6.25
CA MET A 392 3.94 26.87 7.60
C MET A 392 2.70 27.61 8.10
N PRO A 393 2.33 27.48 9.38
CA PRO A 393 1.29 28.32 9.97
C PRO A 393 1.70 29.80 9.93
N LEU A 394 0.72 30.69 9.77
CA LEU A 394 0.92 32.15 9.70
C LEU A 394 1.51 32.77 11.00
N ARG A 395 1.52 32.05 12.14
CA ARG A 395 1.83 32.60 13.48
C ARG A 395 3.04 32.00 14.22
N ALA A 396 3.91 31.22 13.59
CA ALA A 396 5.00 30.49 14.29
C ALA A 396 6.20 31.33 14.80
N ALA A 397 6.03 32.63 15.11
CA ALA A 397 7.13 33.47 15.56
C ALA A 397 7.35 33.49 17.10
N SER A 398 6.38 33.08 17.94
CA SER A 398 6.61 33.04 19.40
C SER A 398 5.72 32.12 20.25
N GLU A 399 4.84 31.30 19.67
CA GLU A 399 3.98 30.35 20.40
C GLU A 399 4.23 28.93 19.89
N ALA A 400 4.01 27.93 20.77
CA ALA A 400 4.30 26.52 20.51
C ALA A 400 3.90 26.09 19.09
N ALA A 401 4.81 25.39 18.40
CA ALA A 401 4.58 24.92 17.03
C ALA A 401 3.22 24.20 16.92
N PRO A 402 2.49 24.37 15.80
CA PRO A 402 1.22 23.69 15.62
C PRO A 402 1.43 22.19 15.73
N ALA A 403 0.51 21.50 16.40
CA ALA A 403 0.49 20.05 16.48
C ALA A 403 0.00 19.42 15.16
N TRP A 404 0.36 19.98 14.01
CA TRP A 404 -0.01 19.45 12.70
C TRP A 404 1.00 19.86 11.64
N ALA A 405 0.99 19.11 10.53
CA ALA A 405 1.82 19.32 9.37
C ALA A 405 0.99 19.28 8.10
N LEU A 406 1.20 20.23 7.21
CA LEU A 406 0.62 20.20 5.87
C LEU A 406 1.77 20.15 4.84
N LEU A 407 1.79 19.10 4.03
CA LEU A 407 2.61 19.03 2.83
C LEU A 407 1.68 19.26 1.64
N ALA A 408 1.79 20.44 1.03
CA ALA A 408 0.93 20.83 -0.08
C ALA A 408 1.68 20.83 -1.41
N ARG A 409 0.97 20.59 -2.50
CA ARG A 409 1.53 20.70 -3.86
C ARG A 409 1.22 22.07 -4.44
N SER A 410 2.17 22.64 -5.18
CA SER A 410 2.06 24.04 -5.65
C SER A 410 1.00 24.29 -6.74
N ALA A 411 0.44 23.25 -7.35
CA ALA A 411 -0.60 23.38 -8.38
C ALA A 411 -1.98 23.16 -7.76
N GLU A 412 -2.93 24.02 -8.09
CA GLU A 412 -4.33 23.95 -7.65
C GLU A 412 -4.95 22.58 -8.01
N GLY A 413 -5.75 22.03 -7.08
CA GLY A 413 -6.42 20.74 -7.26
C GLY A 413 -5.49 19.52 -7.25
N ARG A 414 -4.30 19.63 -6.66
CA ARG A 414 -3.37 18.52 -6.46
C ARG A 414 -3.37 18.06 -5.03
N ALA A 415 -3.16 16.76 -4.79
CA ALA A 415 -3.18 16.22 -3.44
C ALA A 415 -2.30 16.98 -2.43
N ASP A 416 -2.89 17.22 -1.27
CA ASP A 416 -2.21 17.65 -0.06
C ASP A 416 -2.17 16.49 0.94
N LEU A 417 -1.17 16.49 1.82
CA LEU A 417 -1.10 15.60 2.97
C LEU A 417 -1.13 16.43 4.25
N LEU A 418 -2.24 16.36 4.97
CA LEU A 418 -2.30 16.84 6.35
C LEU A 418 -2.01 15.67 7.30
N CYS A 419 -1.14 15.87 8.26
CA CYS A 419 -0.87 14.96 9.37
C CYS A 419 -1.09 15.68 10.70
N ALA A 420 -1.84 15.06 11.61
CA ALA A 420 -2.02 15.53 12.98
C ALA A 420 -1.87 14.34 13.96
N PRO A 421 -0.90 14.34 14.89
CA PRO A 421 -0.88 13.38 15.99
C PRO A 421 -2.09 13.59 16.92
N SER A 422 -2.49 12.54 17.65
CA SER A 422 -3.46 12.65 18.74
C SER A 422 -2.96 13.58 19.83
N ARG A 423 -3.88 14.05 20.67
CA ARG A 423 -3.54 14.92 21.78
C ARG A 423 -2.69 14.16 22.81
N GLY A 424 -1.66 14.81 23.34
CA GLY A 424 -0.77 14.19 24.34
C GLY A 424 0.64 14.76 24.29
N GLU A 425 1.61 13.97 24.75
CA GLU A 425 3.03 14.36 24.75
C GLU A 425 3.57 14.57 23.33
N LEU A 426 3.11 13.76 22.36
CA LEU A 426 3.49 13.88 20.95
C LEU A 426 3.07 15.21 20.30
N ALA A 427 1.94 15.78 20.71
CA ALA A 427 1.42 17.04 20.17
C ALA A 427 2.20 18.28 20.65
N ARG A 428 3.02 18.15 21.70
CA ARG A 428 3.64 19.31 22.38
C ARG A 428 5.00 19.71 21.81
N ARG A 429 5.67 18.87 21.01
CA ARG A 429 7.07 19.11 20.63
C ARG A 429 7.37 18.74 19.17
N GLN A 430 7.66 19.82 18.45
CA GLN A 430 8.53 19.98 17.30
C GLN A 430 8.22 19.19 16.02
N LEU A 431 7.98 19.97 14.96
CA LEU A 431 7.89 19.49 13.59
C LEU A 431 9.13 19.95 12.82
N PHE A 432 10.07 19.04 12.60
CA PHE A 432 11.27 19.31 11.82
C PHE A 432 11.08 18.86 10.38
N ALA A 433 11.37 19.77 9.44
CA ALA A 433 11.60 19.37 8.06
C ALA A 433 12.98 18.71 8.02
N VAL A 434 12.99 17.38 7.87
CA VAL A 434 14.19 16.58 8.11
C VAL A 434 15.13 16.60 6.92
N THR A 435 14.63 16.67 5.70
CA THR A 435 15.44 16.76 4.49
C THR A 435 14.60 17.20 3.30
N ARG A 436 15.23 18.03 2.45
CA ARG A 436 14.86 18.20 1.05
C ARG A 436 16.11 17.91 0.26
N ASP A 437 16.38 16.63 0.00
CA ASP A 437 17.06 16.33 -1.26
C ASP A 437 15.99 16.34 -2.36
N ASP A 438 16.40 16.34 -3.62
CA ASP A 438 15.46 16.44 -4.74
C ASP A 438 14.41 15.30 -4.75
N ASP A 439 14.63 14.23 -3.98
CA ASP A 439 13.88 13.00 -4.03
C ASP A 439 12.82 12.89 -2.93
N ARG A 440 13.03 13.51 -1.77
CA ARG A 440 12.12 13.36 -0.62
C ARG A 440 11.75 14.65 0.09
N THR A 441 10.53 14.69 0.59
CA THR A 441 10.09 15.65 1.62
C THR A 441 9.63 14.85 2.83
N ALA A 442 10.39 14.92 3.91
CA ALA A 442 10.12 14.19 5.14
C ALA A 442 9.83 15.11 6.33
N LEU A 443 8.92 14.67 7.18
CA LEU A 443 8.51 15.29 8.43
C LEU A 443 8.79 14.33 9.57
N LEU A 444 9.28 14.84 10.68
CA LEU A 444 9.41 14.09 11.93
C LEU A 444 8.53 14.73 13.00
N ILE A 445 7.73 13.91 13.67
CA ILE A 445 6.77 14.31 14.71
C ILE A 445 6.98 13.44 15.94
N GLY A 446 7.11 14.04 17.13
CA GLY A 446 7.07 13.32 18.40
C GLY A 446 8.18 13.72 19.36
N ASP A 447 8.21 13.07 20.52
CA ASP A 447 9.25 13.12 21.56
C ASP A 447 8.91 12.07 22.63
N ALA A 448 8.28 10.95 22.24
CA ALA A 448 7.75 9.99 23.20
C ALA A 448 8.92 9.30 23.92
N PRO A 449 8.89 9.17 25.26
CA PRO A 449 9.88 8.38 25.97
C PRO A 449 9.96 6.97 25.40
N ALA A 450 11.17 6.52 25.09
CA ALA A 450 11.43 5.18 24.56
C ALA A 450 11.48 4.15 25.69
N GLU A 451 10.39 4.03 26.45
CA GLU A 451 10.26 3.13 27.59
C GLU A 451 9.13 2.11 27.36
N GLY A 452 9.47 0.82 27.37
CA GLY A 452 8.49 -0.23 27.15
C GLY A 452 7.77 -0.10 25.80
N THR A 453 6.47 -0.40 25.79
CA THR A 453 5.61 -0.26 24.61
C THR A 453 5.25 1.21 24.39
N VAL A 454 5.55 1.73 23.20
CA VAL A 454 5.16 3.07 22.77
C VAL A 454 3.93 2.96 21.87
N ASP A 455 2.91 3.77 22.12
CA ASP A 455 1.68 3.82 21.34
C ASP A 455 1.36 5.25 20.92
N ALA A 456 0.86 5.41 19.69
CA ALA A 456 0.55 6.71 19.12
C ALA A 456 -0.61 6.60 18.12
N ALA A 457 -1.40 7.65 18.00
CA ALA A 457 -2.43 7.75 16.97
C ALA A 457 -2.22 9.01 16.12
N PHE A 458 -2.50 8.91 14.83
CA PHE A 458 -2.38 9.98 13.85
C PHE A 458 -3.63 10.05 12.99
N MET A 459 -4.08 11.26 12.68
CA MET A 459 -4.92 11.51 11.52
C MET A 459 -4.03 11.90 10.35
N LEU A 460 -4.11 11.15 9.25
CA LEU A 460 -3.68 11.59 7.94
C LEU A 460 -4.90 11.99 7.12
N ARG A 461 -4.75 13.02 6.30
CA ARG A 461 -5.76 13.40 5.31
C ARG A 461 -5.11 13.46 3.94
N VAL A 462 -5.51 12.52 3.08
CA VAL A 462 -4.97 12.33 1.72
C VAL A 462 -5.90 12.87 0.64
N TRP A 463 -7.09 13.33 1.03
CA TRP A 463 -8.10 14.01 0.22
C TRP A 463 -9.00 14.85 1.16
N PRO A 464 -9.55 16.00 0.75
CA PRO A 464 -9.50 16.59 -0.59
C PRO A 464 -8.14 17.24 -0.92
N PRO A 465 -7.87 17.52 -2.21
CA PRO A 465 -6.62 18.10 -2.67
C PRO A 465 -6.51 19.62 -2.44
N ASP A 466 -7.50 20.23 -1.78
CA ASP A 466 -7.63 21.66 -1.59
C ASP A 466 -7.72 21.99 -0.10
N ILE A 467 -6.76 21.48 0.69
CA ILE A 467 -6.58 22.01 2.04
C ILE A 467 -5.92 23.37 1.85
N ASP A 468 -6.75 24.37 1.53
CA ASP A 468 -6.46 25.69 0.93
C ASP A 468 -5.51 26.60 1.72
N GLY A 469 -4.89 26.08 2.77
CA GLY A 469 -3.84 26.72 3.50
C GLY A 469 -3.84 26.35 4.98
N PRO A 470 -3.06 27.10 5.79
CA PRO A 470 -2.99 26.89 7.22
C PRO A 470 -4.33 26.91 7.98
N PRO A 471 -5.30 27.81 7.70
CA PRO A 471 -6.55 27.86 8.45
C PRO A 471 -7.40 26.58 8.33
N GLU A 472 -7.48 26.02 7.13
CA GLU A 472 -8.23 24.81 6.82
C GLU A 472 -7.54 23.58 7.45
N ALA A 473 -6.21 23.49 7.32
CA ALA A 473 -5.40 22.46 7.96
C ALA A 473 -5.55 22.50 9.50
N GLU A 474 -5.49 23.69 10.08
CA GLU A 474 -5.67 23.90 11.51
C GLU A 474 -7.09 23.53 11.96
N SER A 475 -8.12 23.86 11.16
CA SER A 475 -9.50 23.48 11.46
C SER A 475 -9.67 21.95 11.50
N HIS A 476 -9.13 21.23 10.52
CA HIS A 476 -9.19 19.77 10.49
C HIS A 476 -8.37 19.11 11.60
N ALA A 477 -7.15 19.59 11.85
CA ALA A 477 -6.32 19.07 12.93
C ALA A 477 -6.96 19.32 14.30
N ALA A 478 -7.50 20.51 14.54
CA ALA A 478 -8.16 20.86 15.79
C ALA A 478 -9.45 20.07 16.02
N ASP A 479 -10.17 19.70 14.96
CA ASP A 479 -11.35 18.85 15.06
C ASP A 479 -10.99 17.46 15.62
N TYR A 480 -9.91 16.88 15.11
CA TYR A 480 -9.37 15.60 15.56
C TYR A 480 -8.75 15.67 16.97
N GLN A 481 -7.93 16.68 17.25
CA GLN A 481 -7.17 16.78 18.51
C GLN A 481 -7.98 17.24 19.70
N PHE A 482 -9.14 17.84 19.45
CA PHE A 482 -10.02 18.36 20.48
C PHE A 482 -11.46 18.01 20.13
N PRO A 483 -11.84 16.73 20.22
CA PRO A 483 -13.18 16.27 19.88
C PRO A 483 -14.26 17.02 20.68
N ALA A 484 -15.49 16.97 20.18
CA ALA A 484 -16.65 17.59 20.82
C ALA A 484 -17.08 16.77 22.04
N GLU A 485 -17.52 17.45 23.10
CA GLU A 485 -18.13 16.78 24.24
C GLU A 485 -19.53 16.27 23.87
N LEU A 486 -19.84 15.03 24.28
CA LEU A 486 -21.16 14.43 24.11
C LEU A 486 -21.98 14.55 25.41
N SER A 487 -23.12 15.21 25.33
CA SER A 487 -24.08 15.28 26.45
C SER A 487 -25.09 14.14 26.33
N LEU A 488 -24.83 13.03 27.02
CA LEU A 488 -25.68 11.83 27.00
C LEU A 488 -26.94 12.00 27.85
N GLN A 489 -28.07 11.55 27.30
CA GLN A 489 -29.37 11.41 27.97
C GLN A 489 -29.76 9.93 28.15
N SER A 490 -29.30 9.05 27.25
CA SER A 490 -29.46 7.59 27.31
C SER A 490 -28.27 6.91 26.66
N GLY A 491 -27.88 5.73 27.16
CA GLY A 491 -26.65 5.05 26.75
C GLY A 491 -25.44 5.49 27.60
N ARG A 492 -24.24 5.04 27.21
CA ARG A 492 -22.99 5.48 27.83
C ARG A 492 -21.87 5.69 26.80
N LEU A 493 -20.90 6.54 27.14
CA LEU A 493 -19.62 6.61 26.45
C LEU A 493 -18.80 5.37 26.81
N VAL A 494 -18.14 4.78 25.82
CA VAL A 494 -17.17 3.71 26.03
C VAL A 494 -15.79 4.34 26.03
N ARG A 495 -15.19 4.42 27.22
CA ARG A 495 -13.92 5.11 27.49
C ARG A 495 -12.73 4.16 27.64
N ASP A 496 -12.98 2.87 27.48
CA ASP A 496 -12.03 1.77 27.56
C ASP A 496 -11.88 1.07 26.19
N ALA A 497 -12.33 1.73 25.12
CA ALA A 497 -12.08 1.26 23.77
C ALA A 497 -10.56 1.27 23.52
N SER A 498 -10.03 0.22 22.90
CA SER A 498 -8.56 0.05 22.79
C SER A 498 -7.85 1.22 22.10
N GLY A 499 -8.55 1.99 21.26
CA GLY A 499 -8.00 3.11 20.50
C GLY A 499 -8.37 4.50 21.02
N ASP A 500 -9.09 4.59 22.15
CA ASP A 500 -9.34 5.80 22.93
C ASP A 500 -8.18 5.96 23.93
N LEU A 501 -7.20 6.78 23.56
CA LEU A 501 -5.90 6.86 24.23
C LEU A 501 -5.96 7.73 25.49
N ASP A 502 -6.91 8.66 25.59
CA ASP A 502 -7.07 9.56 26.73
C ASP A 502 -8.34 9.29 27.58
N GLY A 503 -9.18 8.35 27.15
CA GLY A 503 -10.37 7.89 27.86
C GLY A 503 -11.52 8.92 27.85
N ASP A 504 -11.56 9.80 26.85
CA ASP A 504 -12.61 10.82 26.72
C ASP A 504 -13.88 10.31 26.01
N GLY A 505 -13.82 9.15 25.36
CA GLY A 505 -14.87 8.53 24.57
C GLY A 505 -14.75 8.76 23.05
N PHE A 506 -13.72 9.46 22.60
CA PHE A 506 -13.33 9.61 21.20
C PHE A 506 -12.11 8.73 20.92
N ASN A 507 -12.29 7.75 20.03
CA ASN A 507 -11.24 6.81 19.65
C ASN A 507 -10.33 7.44 18.60
N GLU A 508 -9.16 7.95 18.99
CA GLU A 508 -8.22 8.64 18.09
C GLU A 508 -7.64 7.71 17.03
N SER A 509 -7.57 6.41 17.32
CA SER A 509 -7.08 5.40 16.37
C SER A 509 -8.04 5.16 15.19
N GLU A 510 -9.30 5.54 15.33
CA GLU A 510 -10.35 5.32 14.34
C GLU A 510 -11.11 6.59 13.94
N GLY A 511 -10.91 7.69 14.65
CA GLY A 511 -11.51 8.99 14.37
C GLY A 511 -13.00 9.08 14.66
N LEU A 512 -13.51 8.34 15.65
CA LEU A 512 -14.94 8.21 15.92
C LEU A 512 -15.27 8.23 17.40
N TYR A 513 -16.52 8.55 17.74
CA TYR A 513 -17.03 8.47 19.11
C TYR A 513 -17.56 7.07 19.40
N GLU A 514 -17.21 6.55 20.58
CA GLU A 514 -17.57 5.21 21.03
C GLU A 514 -18.75 5.27 22.02
N LEU A 515 -19.86 4.66 21.63
CA LEU A 515 -21.11 4.67 22.39
C LEU A 515 -21.60 3.25 22.62
N GLU A 516 -22.27 3.02 23.75
CA GLU A 516 -23.00 1.79 24.03
C GLU A 516 -24.46 2.09 24.35
N ALA A 517 -25.35 1.36 23.70
CA ALA A 517 -26.79 1.42 23.92
C ALA A 517 -27.19 0.79 25.24
N VAL A 518 -28.04 1.49 25.98
CA VAL A 518 -28.75 0.95 27.16
C VAL A 518 -30.19 0.75 26.75
N GLN A 519 -30.74 -0.46 26.96
CA GLN A 519 -32.08 -0.84 26.50
C GLN A 519 -32.29 -0.57 25.00
N HIS A 520 -31.28 -0.91 24.18
CA HIS A 520 -31.25 -0.69 22.73
C HIS A 520 -31.44 0.76 22.30
N ARG A 521 -31.13 1.72 23.18
CA ARG A 521 -31.26 3.16 22.90
C ARG A 521 -30.01 3.93 23.30
N VAL A 522 -29.62 4.86 22.43
CA VAL A 522 -28.68 5.94 22.75
C VAL A 522 -29.35 7.27 22.42
N ARG A 523 -29.20 8.26 23.28
CA ARG A 523 -29.64 9.63 23.02
C ARG A 523 -28.61 10.60 23.57
N PHE A 524 -28.16 11.54 22.74
CA PHE A 524 -27.18 12.53 23.13
C PHE A 524 -27.37 13.84 22.37
N VAL A 525 -26.74 14.89 22.88
CA VAL A 525 -26.52 16.14 22.16
C VAL A 525 -25.04 16.21 21.79
N PHE A 526 -24.77 16.36 20.49
CA PHE A 526 -23.46 16.65 19.93
C PHE A 526 -23.27 18.17 19.89
N ASP A 527 -22.41 18.73 20.74
CA ASP A 527 -22.18 20.17 20.81
C ASP A 527 -20.82 20.53 20.18
N PRO A 528 -20.79 21.11 18.97
CA PRO A 528 -19.55 21.48 18.29
C PRO A 528 -18.78 22.61 19.00
N LYS A 529 -19.40 23.27 20.00
CA LYS A 529 -18.89 24.48 20.66
C LYS A 529 -18.59 25.58 19.63
N SER A 530 -17.42 26.20 19.71
CA SER A 530 -16.99 27.28 18.82
C SER A 530 -16.31 26.78 17.54
N ARG A 531 -16.22 25.45 17.32
CA ARG A 531 -15.48 24.87 16.20
C ARG A 531 -16.41 24.16 15.23
N VAL A 532 -16.17 24.30 13.94
CA VAL A 532 -16.82 23.46 12.94
C VAL A 532 -16.29 22.04 13.07
N ARG A 533 -17.19 21.05 13.07
CA ARG A 533 -16.87 19.63 13.16
C ARG A 533 -17.07 18.98 11.80
N HIS A 534 -16.05 18.30 11.28
CA HIS A 534 -15.98 17.79 9.92
C HIS A 534 -16.33 16.32 9.88
N ALA A 535 -17.52 15.99 9.39
CA ALA A 535 -18.03 14.63 9.28
C ALA A 535 -17.82 13.77 10.55
N PRO A 536 -18.42 14.15 11.71
CA PRO A 536 -18.32 13.39 12.94
C PRO A 536 -18.85 11.97 12.76
N LEU A 537 -18.07 10.99 13.21
CA LEU A 537 -18.30 9.55 13.07
C LEU A 537 -18.67 8.92 14.42
N PHE A 538 -19.58 7.97 14.42
CA PHE A 538 -20.05 7.30 15.64
C PHE A 538 -20.09 5.79 15.45
N ARG A 539 -19.67 5.07 16.49
CA ARG A 539 -19.88 3.64 16.66
C ARG A 539 -20.83 3.41 17.84
N VAL A 540 -21.89 2.64 17.64
CA VAL A 540 -22.84 2.29 18.71
C VAL A 540 -22.92 0.78 18.90
N ARG A 541 -22.48 0.33 20.08
CA ARG A 541 -22.55 -1.06 20.54
C ARG A 541 -23.92 -1.37 21.15
N GLY A 542 -24.30 -2.65 21.19
CA GLY A 542 -25.53 -3.09 21.88
C GLY A 542 -26.84 -2.83 21.12
N ILE A 543 -26.77 -2.46 19.85
CA ILE A 543 -27.93 -2.32 18.96
C ILE A 543 -28.02 -3.55 18.06
N SER A 544 -29.13 -4.30 18.18
CA SER A 544 -29.35 -5.57 17.51
C SER A 544 -29.13 -5.49 15.99
N VAL A 545 -28.77 -6.62 15.39
CA VAL A 545 -28.34 -6.74 13.97
C VAL A 545 -29.40 -6.39 12.94
N ASN A 546 -30.69 -6.50 13.26
CA ASN A 546 -31.73 -6.55 12.21
C ASN A 546 -32.22 -5.17 11.76
N ARG A 547 -32.43 -4.21 12.67
CA ARG A 547 -32.88 -2.85 12.33
C ARG A 547 -32.44 -1.84 13.38
N ALA A 548 -31.85 -0.75 12.90
CA ALA A 548 -31.52 0.42 13.69
C ALA A 548 -32.04 1.68 12.98
N TRP A 549 -32.48 2.66 13.75
CA TRP A 549 -32.87 3.97 13.24
C TRP A 549 -32.04 5.04 13.92
N VAL A 550 -31.40 5.88 13.13
CA VAL A 550 -30.71 7.08 13.59
C VAL A 550 -31.64 8.26 13.32
N TYR A 551 -31.96 9.04 14.34
CA TYR A 551 -32.70 10.29 14.21
C TYR A 551 -31.77 11.45 14.52
N VAL A 552 -31.70 12.41 13.61
CA VAL A 552 -30.94 13.66 13.77
C VAL A 552 -31.94 14.80 13.71
N GLU A 553 -32.09 15.56 14.80
CA GLU A 553 -33.13 16.59 14.93
C GLU A 553 -34.55 16.05 14.61
N GLY A 554 -34.85 14.83 15.08
CA GLY A 554 -36.12 14.16 14.85
C GLY A 554 -36.35 13.66 13.42
N ARG A 555 -35.38 13.81 12.50
CA ARG A 555 -35.45 13.27 11.13
C ARG A 555 -34.73 11.93 11.05
N VAL A 556 -35.42 10.94 10.49
CA VAL A 556 -34.82 9.63 10.21
C VAL A 556 -33.67 9.78 9.24
N ARG A 557 -32.56 9.13 9.58
CA ARG A 557 -31.39 8.94 8.76
C ARG A 557 -31.10 7.43 8.72
N GLU A 558 -30.81 6.92 7.52
CA GLU A 558 -30.34 5.55 7.39
C GLU A 558 -28.96 5.44 8.06
N ALA A 559 -28.74 4.35 8.78
CA ALA A 559 -27.40 4.05 9.27
C ALA A 559 -26.49 3.81 8.07
N ASP A 560 -25.26 4.29 8.15
CA ASP A 560 -24.37 4.21 7.01
C ASP A 560 -23.86 2.76 6.84
N ASP A 561 -23.52 2.05 7.94
CA ASP A 561 -23.05 0.66 7.90
C ASP A 561 -22.98 -0.02 9.29
N ARG A 562 -22.35 -1.20 9.36
CA ARG A 562 -21.88 -1.85 10.59
C ARG A 562 -20.42 -2.27 10.47
N ASP A 563 -19.71 -2.31 11.60
CA ASP A 563 -18.34 -2.85 11.65
C ASP A 563 -18.32 -4.39 11.71
N ALA A 564 -17.12 -4.97 11.74
CA ALA A 564 -16.90 -6.41 11.82
C ALA A 564 -17.50 -7.06 13.09
N ASP A 565 -17.67 -6.30 14.17
CA ASP A 565 -18.29 -6.74 15.42
C ASP A 565 -19.82 -6.53 15.42
N GLY A 566 -20.38 -6.02 14.33
CA GLY A 566 -21.80 -5.75 14.16
C GLY A 566 -22.28 -4.46 14.84
N SER A 567 -21.38 -3.61 15.33
CA SER A 567 -21.72 -2.31 15.90
C SER A 567 -22.20 -1.36 14.81
N LEU A 568 -23.17 -0.50 15.14
CA LEU A 568 -23.72 0.47 14.20
C LEU A 568 -22.71 1.57 13.90
N LEU A 569 -22.48 1.89 12.62
CA LEU A 569 -21.66 3.01 12.18
C LEU A 569 -22.51 4.06 11.48
N PHE A 570 -22.31 5.33 11.82
CA PHE A 570 -22.94 6.45 11.10
C PHE A 570 -22.16 7.76 11.24
N THR A 571 -22.47 8.70 10.35
CA THR A 571 -21.98 10.08 10.34
C THR A 571 -23.12 11.08 10.63
N LEU A 572 -22.82 12.26 11.19
CA LEU A 572 -23.84 13.32 11.39
C LEU A 572 -24.01 14.28 10.21
N GLY A 573 -23.19 14.18 9.17
CA GLY A 573 -23.20 15.06 7.99
C GLY A 573 -21.87 15.77 7.79
N ARG A 574 -21.66 16.47 6.67
CA ARG A 574 -20.33 16.96 6.26
C ARG A 574 -19.70 17.98 7.22
N ALA A 575 -20.49 18.91 7.75
CA ALA A 575 -20.03 19.94 8.68
C ALA A 575 -21.11 20.26 9.71
N ILE A 576 -20.75 20.29 10.99
CA ILE A 576 -21.65 20.61 12.11
C ILE A 576 -21.11 21.83 12.85
N SER A 577 -21.92 22.88 12.96
CA SER A 577 -21.55 24.17 13.57
C SER A 577 -22.51 24.65 14.65
N ALA A 578 -23.60 23.91 14.90
CA ALA A 578 -24.54 24.14 15.99
C ALA A 578 -24.81 22.81 16.72
N PRO A 579 -25.28 22.85 17.99
CA PRO A 579 -25.65 21.65 18.71
C PRO A 579 -26.70 20.83 17.96
N VAL A 580 -26.54 19.50 17.97
CA VAL A 580 -27.45 18.55 17.30
C VAL A 580 -27.89 17.46 18.26
N GLN A 581 -29.19 17.25 18.39
CA GLN A 581 -29.77 16.12 19.11
C GLN A 581 -29.80 14.88 18.21
N VAL A 582 -29.27 13.78 18.75
CA VAL A 582 -29.16 12.49 18.08
C VAL A 582 -29.82 11.43 18.93
N GLU A 583 -30.63 10.59 18.28
CA GLU A 583 -31.27 9.44 18.91
C GLU A 583 -31.04 8.20 18.05
N VAL A 584 -30.60 7.12 18.67
CA VAL A 584 -30.39 5.84 18.00
C VAL A 584 -31.24 4.80 18.70
N TYR A 585 -32.06 4.08 17.93
CA TYR A 585 -32.94 3.03 18.41
C TYR A 585 -32.66 1.73 17.69
N GLY A 586 -32.43 0.66 18.44
CA GLY A 586 -32.45 -0.71 17.96
C GLY A 586 -33.81 -1.35 18.18
N GLN A 587 -34.21 -2.25 17.27
CA GLN A 587 -35.31 -3.16 17.56
C GLN A 587 -34.86 -4.19 18.62
N PRO A 588 -35.60 -4.42 19.71
CA PRO A 588 -35.26 -5.46 20.68
C PRO A 588 -35.28 -6.87 20.08
#